data_AF-A0A8H7TFP2-F1
#
_entry.id   AF-A0A8H7TFP2-F1
#
_cell.length_a   1.000
_cell.length_b   1.000
_cell.length_c   1.000
_cell.angle_alpha   90.00
_cell.angle_beta   90.00
_cell.angle_gamma   90.00
#
_symmetry.space_group_name_H-M   'P 1'
#
loop_
_entity.id
_entity.type
_entity.pdbx_description
1 polymer ?
#
loop_
_entity_poly.entity_id
_entity_poly.type
_entity_poly.pdbx_seq_one_letter_code
_entity_poly.pdbx_strand_id
1 'polypeptide(L)'
;MSSQDQFLDTPNEIFYSANTSPIRPQSAVPSIEITATEFDSLEETDHSRDQSSPTSFCGSPTSVYTTAVARFCFCGKPCDDRCAGCCGTPGLKDTYYCSSICQNADRPSHAQICMAMNTLRTLHRSAECLQEIYFMYRAKTFDRLVTSIDKTDEGGHIQLIVNEDRSGRPTNDLGYLHKLLHTLFGEEEEDDENNHNKDKQAILTHGVSTQSTIWMHDLVGYFLAGCAYTISEQRITPVPSNRSVLSVDSRGYPDLFPRNHFILVITLHNAAGTYAFDLCGAQYGHFDTLTPFSQYSARGLANAAPTPFSGANSIRWGVDSVRHEQSRRGALTRVNLRASEKLVSGAVEWEKEYGTRISTMLQSSPEVFQNRKEGLIHYLAYEVQTRLDDMAAEVENDTSAKATT
;
A
#
# COMPACT_ATOMS: atom_id res chain seq x y z
N MET A 1 51.53 -8.56 10.05
CA MET A 1 50.74 -7.42 9.53
C MET A 1 49.80 -7.95 8.45
N SER A 2 48.79 -8.71 8.88
CA SER A 2 47.79 -9.35 8.02
C SER A 2 46.50 -9.47 8.84
N SER A 3 45.38 -9.38 8.12
CA SER A 3 43.98 -9.61 8.53
C SER A 3 43.31 -8.56 9.42
N GLN A 4 42.57 -7.66 8.78
CA GLN A 4 41.25 -7.19 9.22
C GLN A 4 40.65 -6.41 8.04
N ASP A 5 39.70 -7.02 7.32
CA ASP A 5 38.64 -6.36 6.55
C ASP A 5 37.85 -7.41 5.75
N GLN A 6 37.10 -8.25 6.48
CA GLN A 6 36.00 -9.05 5.92
C GLN A 6 34.89 -9.14 6.96
N PHE A 7 34.12 -8.06 7.10
CA PHE A 7 32.74 -8.13 7.56
C PHE A 7 31.88 -7.47 6.48
N LEU A 8 31.60 -8.24 5.42
CA LEU A 8 30.50 -7.94 4.53
C LEU A 8 29.26 -8.53 5.21
N ASP A 9 28.51 -7.70 5.92
CA ASP A 9 27.19 -8.07 6.42
C ASP A 9 26.33 -8.56 5.25
N THR A 10 25.79 -9.77 5.35
CA THR A 10 24.88 -10.33 4.35
C THR A 10 23.58 -9.53 4.32
N PRO A 11 23.02 -9.17 3.15
CA PRO A 11 22.26 -7.91 3.04
C PRO A 11 20.84 -7.93 3.59
N ASN A 12 20.18 -9.08 3.82
CA ASN A 12 18.80 -9.10 4.38
C ASN A 12 18.45 -10.35 5.22
N GLU A 13 19.40 -11.10 5.77
CA GLU A 13 19.08 -12.19 6.73
C GLU A 13 18.62 -11.67 8.11
N ILE A 14 18.61 -10.35 8.31
CA ILE A 14 18.89 -9.78 9.63
C ILE A 14 17.65 -9.62 10.55
N PHE A 15 16.44 -9.99 10.10
CA PHE A 15 15.27 -10.12 10.98
C PHE A 15 15.02 -11.56 11.46
N TYR A 16 15.83 -12.54 11.03
CA TYR A 16 15.60 -13.96 11.34
C TYR A 16 16.38 -14.51 12.54
N SER A 17 17.17 -13.67 13.23
CA SER A 17 17.93 -14.06 14.42
C SER A 17 17.57 -13.17 15.62
N ALA A 18 16.40 -13.39 16.23
CA ALA A 18 16.07 -12.84 17.55
C ALA A 18 15.78 -14.00 18.51
N ASN A 19 16.84 -14.58 19.06
CA ASN A 19 16.80 -15.39 20.28
C ASN A 19 17.51 -14.64 21.42
N THR A 20 17.23 -13.34 21.52
CA THR A 20 17.73 -12.46 22.59
C THR A 20 16.55 -11.97 23.42
N SER A 21 16.65 -12.11 24.74
CA SER A 21 15.61 -11.70 25.68
C SER A 21 15.36 -10.18 25.59
N PRO A 22 14.10 -9.73 25.53
CA PRO A 22 13.80 -8.34 25.22
C PRO A 22 13.93 -7.40 26.43
N ILE A 23 14.55 -6.24 26.21
CA ILE A 23 14.45 -5.05 27.07
C ILE A 23 13.15 -4.32 26.68
N ARG A 24 12.32 -3.98 27.66
CA ARG A 24 11.02 -3.31 27.49
C ARG A 24 11.20 -1.89 26.91
N PRO A 25 10.70 -1.56 25.71
CA PRO A 25 10.66 -0.18 25.26
C PRO A 25 9.53 0.57 25.98
N GLN A 26 9.86 1.75 26.51
CA GLN A 26 8.89 2.76 26.93
C GLN A 26 8.64 3.68 25.73
N SER A 27 7.70 3.32 24.87
CA SER A 27 7.16 4.23 23.86
C SER A 27 5.72 4.55 24.23
N ALA A 28 5.50 5.78 24.71
CA ALA A 28 4.17 6.35 24.87
C ALA A 28 3.72 6.89 23.51
N VAL A 29 3.32 5.98 22.61
CA VAL A 29 2.41 6.37 21.54
C VAL A 29 1.09 6.69 22.26
N PRO A 30 0.47 7.87 22.06
CA PRO A 30 -0.86 8.10 22.59
C PRO A 30 -1.74 7.00 22.03
N SER A 31 -2.34 6.19 22.90
CA SER A 31 -3.44 5.32 22.52
C SER A 31 -4.44 6.22 21.80
N ILE A 32 -4.53 6.08 20.47
CA ILE A 32 -5.64 6.66 19.73
C ILE A 32 -6.83 5.82 20.19
N GLU A 33 -7.47 6.25 21.28
CA GLU A 33 -8.84 5.85 21.57
C GLU A 33 -9.66 6.40 20.42
N ILE A 34 -9.82 5.57 19.38
CA ILE A 34 -10.84 5.74 18.37
C ILE A 34 -12.15 5.51 19.12
N THR A 35 -12.65 6.57 19.77
CA THR A 35 -14.01 6.62 20.26
C THR A 35 -14.88 6.46 19.03
N ALA A 36 -15.57 5.33 18.94
CA ALA A 36 -16.64 5.11 17.98
C ALA A 36 -17.65 6.23 18.19
N THR A 37 -17.56 7.27 17.37
CA THR A 37 -18.54 8.34 17.35
C THR A 37 -19.78 7.76 16.69
N GLU A 38 -20.90 7.85 17.39
CA GLU A 38 -22.21 7.46 16.88
C GLU A 38 -22.42 8.11 15.51
N PHE A 39 -22.72 7.28 14.51
CA PHE A 39 -23.06 7.71 13.16
C PHE A 39 -24.43 8.40 13.21
N ASP A 40 -24.45 9.70 13.47
CA ASP A 40 -25.60 10.54 13.16
C ASP A 40 -25.64 10.74 11.63
N SER A 41 -26.63 10.12 11.00
CA SER A 41 -26.94 10.29 9.59
C SER A 41 -27.44 11.72 9.35
N LEU A 42 -26.53 12.62 9.01
CA LEU A 42 -26.90 13.91 8.43
C LEU A 42 -27.39 13.66 7.00
N GLU A 43 -28.70 13.82 6.80
CA GLU A 43 -29.32 13.92 5.49
C GLU A 43 -28.81 15.20 4.80
N GLU A 44 -27.92 15.05 3.83
CA GLU A 44 -27.65 16.12 2.85
C GLU A 44 -28.86 16.22 1.91
N THR A 45 -29.70 17.24 2.13
CA THR A 45 -30.73 17.64 1.18
C THR A 45 -30.10 18.44 0.04
N ASP A 46 -29.86 17.79 -1.09
CA ASP A 46 -29.48 18.45 -2.34
C ASP A 46 -30.73 19.00 -3.05
N HIS A 47 -30.94 20.31 -2.92
CA HIS A 47 -31.96 21.06 -3.62
C HIS A 47 -31.31 22.06 -4.58
N SER A 48 -30.99 21.62 -5.81
CA SER A 48 -30.97 22.53 -6.96
C SER A 48 -31.19 21.77 -8.28
N ARG A 49 -32.39 21.94 -8.86
CA ARG A 49 -32.69 21.53 -10.23
C ARG A 49 -33.54 22.63 -10.88
N ASP A 50 -32.91 23.46 -11.69
CA ASP A 50 -33.55 24.34 -12.69
C ASP A 50 -32.59 24.43 -13.88
N GLN A 51 -32.88 23.73 -14.99
CA GLN A 51 -33.63 24.15 -16.18
C GLN A 51 -32.85 24.97 -17.22
N SER A 52 -32.76 24.33 -18.39
CA SER A 52 -32.70 24.88 -19.75
C SER A 52 -31.37 25.42 -20.30
N SER A 53 -30.84 24.69 -21.30
CA SER A 53 -30.12 25.27 -22.45
C SER A 53 -30.11 24.30 -23.64
N PRO A 54 -29.97 24.80 -24.89
CA PRO A 54 -30.57 24.20 -26.07
C PRO A 54 -29.65 23.20 -26.80
N THR A 55 -30.32 22.26 -27.46
CA THR A 55 -29.77 21.23 -28.34
C THR A 55 -29.05 21.81 -29.56
N SER A 56 -27.75 21.50 -29.67
CA SER A 56 -26.97 21.57 -30.92
C SER A 56 -26.65 20.14 -31.36
N PHE A 57 -27.11 19.80 -32.56
CA PHE A 57 -27.07 18.48 -33.16
C PHE A 57 -25.80 18.36 -34.03
N CYS A 58 -24.89 17.45 -33.68
CA CYS A 58 -23.78 17.04 -34.54
C CYS A 58 -23.68 15.51 -34.55
N GLY A 59 -23.63 14.96 -35.76
CA GLY A 59 -23.85 13.54 -36.06
C GLY A 59 -22.88 12.57 -35.40
N SER A 60 -23.43 11.44 -34.94
CA SER A 60 -22.67 10.33 -34.38
C SER A 60 -22.18 9.36 -35.46
N PRO A 61 -21.00 8.76 -35.29
CA PRO A 61 -20.63 7.52 -35.96
C PRO A 61 -21.38 6.33 -35.34
N THR A 62 -21.50 5.28 -36.13
CA THR A 62 -22.20 4.01 -35.92
C THR A 62 -22.04 3.45 -34.49
N SER A 63 -23.10 3.58 -33.70
CA SER A 63 -23.24 2.96 -32.37
C SER A 63 -23.33 1.44 -32.50
N VAL A 64 -22.36 0.75 -31.93
CA VAL A 64 -22.41 -0.70 -31.73
C VAL A 64 -23.45 -0.95 -30.63
N TYR A 65 -24.61 -1.49 -31.02
CA TYR A 65 -25.68 -1.87 -30.09
C TYR A 65 -25.21 -3.03 -29.20
N THR A 66 -24.51 -2.72 -28.12
CA THR A 66 -24.38 -3.63 -26.98
C THR A 66 -25.77 -3.88 -26.42
N THR A 67 -26.23 -5.13 -26.50
CA THR A 67 -27.51 -5.56 -25.95
C THR A 67 -27.47 -5.35 -24.44
N ALA A 68 -28.13 -4.31 -23.96
CA ALA A 68 -28.19 -4.02 -22.53
C ALA A 68 -28.89 -5.19 -21.83
N VAL A 69 -28.16 -5.91 -20.97
CA VAL A 69 -28.75 -6.95 -20.13
C VAL A 69 -29.74 -6.27 -19.20
N ALA A 70 -31.04 -6.59 -19.37
CA ALA A 70 -32.09 -6.03 -18.53
C ALA A 70 -31.81 -6.33 -17.06
N ARG A 71 -31.77 -5.28 -16.24
CA ARG A 71 -31.58 -5.35 -14.78
C ARG A 71 -32.93 -5.28 -14.11
N PHE A 72 -33.15 -6.16 -13.13
CA PHE A 72 -34.45 -6.32 -12.50
C PHE A 72 -34.40 -5.91 -11.03
N CYS A 73 -35.40 -5.14 -10.63
CA CYS A 73 -35.73 -4.84 -9.25
C CYS A 73 -36.07 -6.12 -8.49
N PHE A 74 -35.98 -6.07 -7.16
CA PHE A 74 -36.59 -7.05 -6.26
C PHE A 74 -38.04 -7.43 -6.64
N CYS A 75 -38.84 -6.47 -7.14
CA CYS A 75 -40.24 -6.73 -7.56
C CYS A 75 -40.39 -7.33 -8.98
N GLY A 76 -39.29 -7.65 -9.66
CA GLY A 76 -39.26 -8.22 -11.02
C GLY A 76 -39.46 -7.21 -12.15
N LYS A 77 -39.59 -5.90 -11.85
CA LYS A 77 -39.66 -4.85 -12.86
C LYS A 77 -38.26 -4.42 -13.32
N PRO A 78 -38.07 -4.04 -14.59
CA PRO A 78 -36.83 -3.41 -15.03
C PRO A 78 -36.54 -2.13 -14.23
N CYS A 79 -35.29 -1.93 -13.83
CA CYS A 79 -34.87 -0.68 -13.19
C CYS A 79 -33.36 -0.45 -13.30
N ASP A 80 -32.97 0.81 -13.22
CA ASP A 80 -31.56 1.24 -13.30
C ASP A 80 -31.01 1.79 -11.97
N ASP A 81 -31.89 2.11 -11.01
CA ASP A 81 -31.45 2.63 -9.71
C ASP A 81 -30.79 1.54 -8.87
N ARG A 82 -29.66 1.89 -8.26
CA ARG A 82 -28.80 0.99 -7.50
C ARG A 82 -28.83 1.33 -6.03
N CYS A 83 -28.64 0.33 -5.17
CA CYS A 83 -28.39 0.57 -3.76
C CYS A 83 -27.08 1.36 -3.57
N ALA A 84 -27.15 2.62 -3.15
CA ALA A 84 -25.97 3.45 -2.93
C ALA A 84 -24.97 2.85 -1.91
N GLY A 85 -25.47 2.07 -0.95
CA GLY A 85 -24.65 1.45 0.10
C GLY A 85 -23.70 0.36 -0.42
N CYS A 86 -24.13 -0.47 -1.37
CA CYS A 86 -23.35 -1.63 -1.82
C CYS A 86 -22.93 -1.57 -3.30
N CYS A 87 -23.35 -0.55 -4.06
CA CYS A 87 -23.04 -0.45 -5.48
C CYS A 87 -21.53 -0.32 -5.74
N GLY A 88 -21.07 -0.88 -6.84
CA GLY A 88 -19.67 -0.78 -7.27
C GLY A 88 -18.70 -1.56 -6.39
N THR A 89 -19.17 -2.56 -5.64
CA THR A 89 -18.29 -3.47 -4.88
C THR A 89 -17.58 -4.42 -5.87
N PRO A 90 -16.23 -4.44 -5.94
CA PRO A 90 -15.52 -5.28 -6.90
C PRO A 90 -15.89 -6.76 -6.80
N GLY A 91 -16.11 -7.40 -7.96
CA GLY A 91 -16.42 -8.83 -8.06
C GLY A 91 -17.84 -9.24 -7.63
N LEU A 92 -18.68 -8.32 -7.17
CA LEU A 92 -20.05 -8.60 -6.73
C LEU A 92 -21.09 -7.90 -7.62
N LYS A 93 -22.29 -8.47 -7.69
CA LYS A 93 -23.41 -7.89 -8.45
C LYS A 93 -24.08 -6.78 -7.66
N ASP A 94 -24.33 -5.64 -8.31
CA ASP A 94 -25.11 -4.55 -7.75
C ASP A 94 -26.55 -5.00 -7.44
N THR A 95 -27.14 -4.41 -6.40
CA THR A 95 -28.56 -4.58 -6.07
C THR A 95 -29.36 -3.41 -6.62
N TYR A 96 -30.48 -3.71 -7.29
CA TYR A 96 -31.30 -2.73 -8.00
C TYR A 96 -32.71 -2.61 -7.41
N TYR A 97 -33.24 -1.38 -7.42
CA TYR A 97 -34.60 -1.09 -6.97
C TYR A 97 -35.30 -0.17 -7.96
N CYS A 98 -36.59 -0.35 -8.20
CA CYS A 98 -37.37 0.56 -9.05
C CYS A 98 -37.93 1.77 -8.29
N SER A 99 -37.82 1.76 -6.96
CA SER A 99 -38.27 2.83 -6.07
C SER A 99 -37.75 2.63 -4.65
N SER A 100 -37.77 3.71 -3.85
CA SER A 100 -37.49 3.66 -2.41
C SER A 100 -38.44 2.72 -1.65
N ILE A 101 -39.67 2.51 -2.14
CA ILE A 101 -40.63 1.55 -1.57
C ILE A 101 -40.08 0.11 -1.68
N CYS A 102 -39.58 -0.27 -2.86
CA CYS A 102 -39.00 -1.62 -3.04
C CYS A 102 -37.71 -1.78 -2.23
N GLN A 103 -36.88 -0.73 -2.15
CA GLN A 103 -35.68 -0.74 -1.31
C GLN A 103 -36.01 -0.92 0.18
N ASN A 104 -37.01 -0.18 0.69
CA ASN A 104 -37.43 -0.31 2.09
C ASN A 104 -38.07 -1.67 2.37
N ALA A 105 -38.79 -2.25 1.41
CA ALA A 105 -39.37 -3.59 1.54
C ALA A 105 -38.29 -4.68 1.61
N ASP A 106 -37.20 -4.58 0.82
CA ASP A 106 -36.08 -5.53 0.84
C ASP A 106 -35.06 -5.22 1.95
N ARG A 107 -35.13 -4.04 2.59
CA ARG A 107 -34.16 -3.60 3.60
C ARG A 107 -33.87 -4.63 4.70
N PRO A 108 -34.86 -5.33 5.30
CA PRO A 108 -34.58 -6.32 6.35
C PRO A 108 -33.72 -7.50 5.88
N SER A 109 -33.92 -7.99 4.65
CA SER A 109 -33.12 -9.06 4.03
C SER A 109 -31.80 -8.55 3.48
N HIS A 110 -31.77 -7.34 2.96
CA HIS A 110 -30.61 -6.76 2.29
C HIS A 110 -29.60 -6.13 3.25
N ALA A 111 -30.01 -5.63 4.42
CA ALA A 111 -29.16 -4.81 5.29
C ALA A 111 -27.81 -5.45 5.64
N GLN A 112 -27.78 -6.72 6.06
CA GLN A 112 -26.54 -7.41 6.41
C GLN A 112 -25.63 -7.61 5.20
N ILE A 113 -26.20 -7.99 4.05
CA ILE A 113 -25.46 -8.16 2.80
C ILE A 113 -24.89 -6.82 2.35
N CYS A 114 -25.69 -5.75 2.43
CA CYS A 114 -25.29 -4.40 2.09
C CYS A 114 -24.11 -3.93 2.94
N MET A 115 -24.15 -4.16 4.26
CA MET A 115 -23.03 -3.85 5.17
C MET A 115 -21.78 -4.62 4.80
N ALA A 116 -21.88 -5.94 4.56
CA ALA A 116 -20.74 -6.77 4.17
C ALA A 116 -20.11 -6.31 2.85
N MET A 117 -20.95 -6.00 1.84
CA MET A 117 -20.49 -5.47 0.55
C MET A 117 -19.83 -4.09 0.70
N ASN A 118 -20.40 -3.19 1.50
CA ASN A 118 -19.80 -1.88 1.76
C ASN A 118 -18.43 -2.04 2.44
N THR A 119 -18.33 -2.89 3.47
CA THR A 119 -17.07 -3.21 4.14
C THR A 119 -16.02 -3.75 3.16
N LEU A 120 -16.42 -4.64 2.24
CA LEU A 120 -15.52 -5.16 1.20
C LEU A 120 -15.08 -4.08 0.21
N ARG A 121 -16.00 -3.20 -0.23
CA ARG A 121 -15.68 -2.06 -1.10
C ARG A 121 -14.68 -1.12 -0.44
N THR A 122 -14.87 -0.81 0.85
CA THR A 122 -13.91 -0.04 1.65
C THR A 122 -12.55 -0.73 1.67
N LEU A 123 -12.48 -2.04 1.94
CA LEU A 123 -11.22 -2.79 1.92
C LEU A 123 -10.51 -2.68 0.56
N HIS A 124 -11.23 -2.88 -0.55
CA HIS A 124 -10.65 -2.80 -1.90
C HIS A 124 -10.03 -1.43 -2.19
N ARG A 125 -10.79 -0.36 -1.89
CA ARG A 125 -10.32 1.01 -2.07
C ARG A 125 -9.16 1.37 -1.14
N SER A 126 -9.19 0.91 0.11
CA SER A 126 -8.08 1.08 1.04
C SER A 126 -6.83 0.39 0.51
N ALA A 127 -6.93 -0.83 0.01
CA ALA A 127 -5.79 -1.58 -0.51
C ALA A 127 -5.20 -0.98 -1.79
N GLU A 128 -6.05 -0.47 -2.68
CA GLU A 128 -5.62 0.27 -3.88
C GLU A 128 -4.82 1.52 -3.49
N CYS A 129 -5.38 2.36 -2.61
CA CYS A 129 -4.72 3.59 -2.16
C CYS A 129 -3.41 3.29 -1.40
N LEU A 130 -3.43 2.35 -0.46
CA LEU A 130 -2.25 1.95 0.31
C LEU A 130 -1.14 1.36 -0.56
N GLN A 131 -1.47 0.65 -1.65
CA GLN A 131 -0.48 0.13 -2.59
C GLN A 131 0.22 1.27 -3.35
N GLU A 132 -0.54 2.22 -3.86
CA GLU A 132 0.01 3.38 -4.57
C GLU A 132 0.86 4.26 -3.63
N ILE A 133 0.38 4.51 -2.40
CA ILE A 133 1.15 5.21 -1.37
C ILE A 133 2.44 4.45 -1.06
N TYR A 134 2.40 3.11 -0.97
CA TYR A 134 3.59 2.31 -0.71
C TYR A 134 4.61 2.40 -1.86
N PHE A 135 4.18 2.37 -3.11
CA PHE A 135 5.09 2.53 -4.25
C PHE A 135 5.72 3.92 -4.27
N MET A 136 4.93 4.97 -4.05
CA MET A 136 5.45 6.34 -3.90
C MET A 136 6.47 6.43 -2.76
N TYR A 137 6.13 5.91 -1.58
CA TYR A 137 7.01 5.92 -0.42
C TYR A 137 8.32 5.17 -0.71
N ARG A 138 8.23 4.01 -1.37
CA ARG A 138 9.41 3.22 -1.77
C ARG A 138 10.26 3.91 -2.81
N ALA A 139 9.68 4.65 -3.76
CA ALA A 139 10.45 5.41 -4.73
C ALA A 139 11.29 6.51 -4.03
N LYS A 140 10.71 7.20 -3.05
CA LYS A 140 11.41 8.25 -2.28
C LYS A 140 12.44 7.72 -1.27
N THR A 141 12.19 6.53 -0.74
CA THR A 141 13.07 5.86 0.23
C THR A 141 13.90 4.74 -0.39
N PHE A 142 14.05 4.74 -1.72
CA PHE A 142 14.70 3.66 -2.43
C PHE A 142 16.18 3.61 -2.04
N ASP A 143 16.64 2.44 -1.62
CA ASP A 143 17.91 2.25 -0.89
C ASP A 143 18.87 1.33 -1.63
N ARG A 144 18.63 1.13 -2.93
CA ARG A 144 19.39 0.27 -3.84
C ARG A 144 19.89 1.10 -5.01
N LEU A 145 21.18 1.07 -5.29
CA LEU A 145 21.76 1.76 -6.45
C LEU A 145 21.69 0.83 -7.66
N VAL A 146 20.61 0.94 -8.44
CA VAL A 146 20.41 0.15 -9.66
C VAL A 146 21.14 0.82 -10.82
N THR A 147 22.07 0.10 -11.44
CA THR A 147 22.86 0.61 -12.58
C THR A 147 22.28 0.19 -13.93
N SER A 148 21.68 -1.00 -14.00
CA SER A 148 21.02 -1.50 -15.21
C SER A 148 20.02 -2.61 -14.87
N ILE A 149 19.09 -2.85 -15.78
CA ILE A 149 18.09 -3.92 -15.68
C ILE A 149 18.15 -4.73 -16.98
N ASP A 150 18.44 -6.02 -16.88
CA ASP A 150 18.28 -6.94 -18.00
C ASP A 150 16.94 -7.67 -17.85
N LYS A 151 16.14 -7.68 -18.93
CA LYS A 151 14.83 -8.31 -18.95
C LYS A 151 14.80 -9.46 -19.94
N THR A 152 14.40 -10.64 -19.47
CA THR A 152 14.17 -11.82 -20.31
C THR A 152 12.71 -12.26 -20.20
N ASP A 153 12.19 -12.79 -21.31
CA ASP A 153 10.87 -13.43 -21.38
C ASP A 153 11.05 -14.80 -22.01
N GLU A 154 11.00 -15.83 -21.17
CA GLU A 154 11.17 -17.22 -21.59
C GLU A 154 9.89 -17.99 -21.29
N GLY A 155 9.13 -18.31 -22.34
CA GLY A 155 7.90 -19.09 -22.21
C GLY A 155 6.80 -18.37 -21.39
N GLY A 156 6.78 -17.04 -21.39
CA GLY A 156 5.83 -16.24 -20.61
C GLY A 156 6.26 -16.01 -19.16
N HIS A 157 7.46 -16.46 -18.76
CA HIS A 157 8.09 -16.10 -17.50
C HIS A 157 8.99 -14.89 -17.71
N ILE A 158 8.68 -13.79 -17.00
CA ILE A 158 9.47 -12.56 -17.05
C ILE A 158 10.51 -12.58 -15.93
N GLN A 159 11.79 -12.60 -16.26
CA GLN A 159 12.86 -12.40 -15.29
C GLN A 159 13.48 -11.01 -15.45
N LEU A 160 13.59 -10.30 -14.32
CA LEU A 160 14.33 -9.05 -14.21
C LEU A 160 15.64 -9.33 -13.48
N ILE A 161 16.77 -9.11 -14.15
CA ILE A 161 18.10 -9.14 -13.54
C ILE A 161 18.48 -7.69 -13.23
N VAL A 162 18.52 -7.35 -11.95
CA VAL A 162 18.77 -5.99 -11.47
C VAL A 162 20.23 -5.90 -11.05
N ASN A 163 21.03 -5.20 -11.86
CA ASN A 163 22.44 -4.99 -11.56
C ASN A 163 22.57 -3.82 -10.58
N GLU A 164 23.21 -4.07 -9.45
CA GLU A 164 23.38 -3.11 -8.36
C GLU A 164 24.83 -2.78 -8.11
N ASP A 165 25.12 -1.50 -7.91
CA ASP A 165 26.41 -1.07 -7.39
C ASP A 165 26.36 -0.89 -5.88
N ARG A 166 27.19 -1.67 -5.18
CA ARG A 166 27.41 -1.50 -3.75
C ARG A 166 28.52 -0.48 -3.58
N SER A 167 28.16 0.78 -3.76
CA SER A 167 29.05 1.90 -3.49
C SER A 167 29.51 1.88 -2.02
N GLY A 168 30.62 2.56 -1.75
CA GLY A 168 31.23 2.60 -0.42
C GLY A 168 30.27 3.13 0.65
N ARG A 169 30.61 2.89 1.93
CA ARG A 169 29.83 3.35 3.08
C ARG A 169 29.63 4.88 3.00
N PRO A 170 28.37 5.37 2.88
CA PRO A 170 28.09 6.81 2.85
C PRO A 170 28.51 7.49 4.15
N THR A 171 28.70 8.81 4.09
CA THR A 171 29.10 9.64 5.23
C THR A 171 27.96 9.94 6.20
N ASN A 172 26.70 9.74 5.79
CA ASN A 172 25.52 9.96 6.59
C ASN A 172 24.40 8.95 6.25
N ASP A 173 23.33 8.94 7.05
CA ASP A 173 22.24 7.97 6.90
C ASP A 173 21.45 8.13 5.59
N LEU A 174 21.27 9.36 5.09
CA LEU A 174 20.55 9.63 3.85
C LEU A 174 21.34 9.24 2.60
N GLY A 175 22.67 9.16 2.70
CA GLY A 175 23.53 8.74 1.59
C GLY A 175 23.32 7.29 1.14
N TYR A 176 22.52 6.50 1.86
CA TYR A 176 22.05 5.19 1.40
C TYR A 176 20.82 5.24 0.51
N LEU A 177 20.15 6.40 0.40
CA LEU A 177 19.03 6.56 -0.50
C LEU A 177 19.53 6.88 -1.91
N HIS A 178 18.85 6.32 -2.90
CA HIS A 178 19.17 6.43 -4.31
C HIS A 178 17.90 6.70 -5.09
N LYS A 179 18.01 7.56 -6.08
CA LYS A 179 16.92 7.78 -7.02
C LYS A 179 16.81 6.58 -7.97
N LEU A 180 15.62 6.00 -8.07
CA LEU A 180 15.34 4.99 -9.08
C LEU A 180 15.08 5.67 -10.43
N LEU A 181 16.04 5.60 -11.35
CA LEU A 181 15.98 6.33 -12.62
C LEU A 181 14.87 5.78 -13.53
N HIS A 182 13.96 6.65 -13.99
CA HIS A 182 12.88 6.33 -14.92
C HIS A 182 13.39 5.80 -16.27
N THR A 183 14.57 6.25 -16.71
CA THR A 183 15.22 5.81 -17.95
C THR A 183 15.54 4.32 -17.96
N LEU A 184 15.68 3.68 -16.79
CA LEU A 184 15.86 2.23 -16.68
C LEU A 184 14.63 1.44 -17.17
N PHE A 185 13.49 2.09 -17.28
CA PHE A 185 12.22 1.49 -17.69
C PHE A 185 11.75 1.95 -19.08
N GLY A 186 12.59 2.70 -19.80
CA GLY A 186 12.25 3.26 -21.11
C GLY A 186 11.19 4.37 -21.06
N GLU A 187 11.04 5.03 -19.91
CA GLU A 187 10.13 6.17 -19.74
C GLU A 187 10.82 7.47 -20.21
N GLU A 188 10.07 8.35 -20.89
CA GLU A 188 10.59 9.61 -21.44
C GLU A 188 10.62 10.75 -20.42
N GLU A 189 9.71 10.70 -19.44
CA GLU A 189 9.56 11.73 -18.42
C GLU A 189 9.70 11.12 -17.03
N GLU A 190 10.25 11.93 -16.12
CA GLU A 190 10.35 11.57 -14.73
C GLU A 190 9.04 11.87 -14.03
N ASP A 191 8.31 10.81 -13.73
CA ASP A 191 7.14 10.88 -12.87
C ASP A 191 7.34 9.90 -11.70
N ASP A 192 7.76 10.45 -10.56
CA ASP A 192 7.98 9.71 -9.32
C ASP A 192 6.66 9.19 -8.73
N GLU A 193 5.52 9.75 -9.16
CA GLU A 193 4.20 9.45 -8.66
C GLU A 193 3.49 8.41 -9.55
N ASN A 194 3.78 8.41 -10.85
CA ASN A 194 3.35 7.37 -11.78
C ASN A 194 4.18 6.09 -11.59
N ASN A 195 3.58 5.16 -10.85
CA ASN A 195 4.12 3.85 -10.60
C ASN A 195 3.37 2.76 -11.37
N HIS A 196 2.74 3.05 -12.51
CA HIS A 196 2.00 2.03 -13.28
C HIS A 196 2.90 1.00 -14.00
N ASN A 197 4.19 1.28 -14.13
CA ASN A 197 5.13 0.36 -14.74
C ASN A 197 5.35 -0.88 -13.86
N LYS A 198 4.89 -2.03 -14.37
CA LYS A 198 4.96 -3.33 -13.67
C LYS A 198 6.38 -3.75 -13.31
N ASP A 199 7.38 -3.37 -14.10
CA ASP A 199 8.78 -3.69 -13.82
C ASP A 199 9.31 -2.80 -12.69
N LYS A 200 8.97 -1.50 -12.69
CA LYS A 200 9.26 -0.56 -11.59
C LYS A 200 8.63 -1.04 -10.28
N GLN A 201 7.34 -1.39 -10.29
CA GLN A 201 6.64 -1.95 -9.12
C GLN A 201 7.31 -3.21 -8.57
N ALA A 202 7.72 -4.13 -9.46
CA ALA A 202 8.42 -5.35 -9.05
C ALA A 202 9.78 -5.07 -8.39
N ILE A 203 10.51 -4.06 -8.86
CA ILE A 203 11.81 -3.66 -8.29
C ILE A 203 11.64 -2.91 -6.96
N LEU A 204 10.68 -2.00 -6.87
CA LEU A 204 10.37 -1.25 -5.64
C LEU A 204 9.97 -2.18 -4.47
N THR A 205 9.36 -3.32 -4.80
CA THR A 205 8.87 -4.33 -3.84
C THR A 205 9.83 -5.48 -3.59
N HIS A 206 10.90 -5.61 -4.37
CA HIS A 206 11.80 -6.75 -4.30
C HIS A 206 12.58 -6.79 -2.97
N GLY A 207 12.42 -7.89 -2.23
CA GLY A 207 13.17 -8.15 -1.00
C GLY A 207 12.75 -7.29 0.20
N VAL A 208 11.63 -6.57 0.12
CA VAL A 208 11.23 -5.56 1.12
C VAL A 208 9.84 -5.78 1.75
N SER A 209 9.31 -7.01 1.74
CA SER A 209 7.99 -7.30 2.31
C SER A 209 7.92 -7.22 3.83
N THR A 210 9.05 -7.39 4.52
CA THR A 210 9.13 -7.11 5.96
C THR A 210 8.98 -5.61 6.21
N GLN A 211 9.71 -4.81 5.43
CA GLN A 211 9.73 -3.35 5.51
C GLN A 211 8.38 -2.74 5.15
N SER A 212 7.65 -3.28 4.16
CA SER A 212 6.30 -2.81 3.84
C SER A 212 5.37 -2.93 5.04
N THR A 213 5.44 -4.05 5.76
CA THR A 213 4.64 -4.27 6.98
C THR A 213 5.02 -3.30 8.09
N ILE A 214 6.30 -3.00 8.25
CA ILE A 214 6.80 -2.09 9.28
C ILE A 214 6.42 -0.64 8.99
N TRP A 215 6.85 -0.11 7.84
CA TRP A 215 6.78 1.33 7.54
C TRP A 215 5.36 1.78 7.19
N MET A 216 4.53 0.87 6.68
CA MET A 216 3.12 1.17 6.42
C MET A 216 2.21 0.86 7.61
N HIS A 217 2.74 0.36 8.73
CA HIS A 217 1.93 -0.17 9.83
C HIS A 217 0.86 0.81 10.32
N ASP A 218 1.24 2.03 10.73
CA ASP A 218 0.25 2.97 11.25
C ASP A 218 -0.77 3.40 10.20
N LEU A 219 -0.32 3.60 8.96
CA LEU A 219 -1.20 4.03 7.88
C LEU A 219 -2.20 2.94 7.50
N VAL A 220 -1.77 1.67 7.46
CA VAL A 220 -2.66 0.52 7.27
C VAL A 220 -3.69 0.45 8.39
N GLY A 221 -3.27 0.59 9.65
CA GLY A 221 -4.18 0.64 10.79
C GLY A 221 -5.19 1.78 10.66
N TYR A 222 -4.75 2.96 10.20
CA TYR A 222 -5.59 4.13 9.98
C TYR A 222 -6.64 3.91 8.89
N PHE A 223 -6.23 3.43 7.71
CA PHE A 223 -7.11 3.19 6.55
C PHE A 223 -8.12 2.06 6.77
N LEU A 224 -7.79 1.10 7.63
CA LEU A 224 -8.63 -0.05 7.91
C LEU A 224 -9.45 0.11 9.19
N ALA A 225 -9.32 1.26 9.87
CA ALA A 225 -10.11 1.61 11.03
C ALA A 225 -11.60 1.60 10.67
N GLY A 226 -12.35 0.67 11.27
CA GLY A 226 -13.79 0.51 11.06
C GLY A 226 -14.19 -0.52 9.99
N CYS A 227 -13.27 -1.06 9.19
CA CYS A 227 -13.58 -2.17 8.27
C CYS A 227 -12.95 -3.50 8.69
N ALA A 228 -11.77 -3.48 9.29
CA ALA A 228 -11.08 -4.67 9.77
C ALA A 228 -11.52 -5.05 11.19
N TYR A 229 -11.97 -6.30 11.37
CA TYR A 229 -12.19 -6.90 12.68
C TYR A 229 -10.87 -7.31 13.33
N THR A 230 -9.98 -7.94 12.56
CA THR A 230 -8.61 -8.24 12.98
C THR A 230 -7.65 -8.05 11.81
N ILE A 231 -6.42 -7.71 12.16
CA ILE A 231 -5.27 -7.70 11.26
C ILE A 231 -4.20 -8.60 11.90
N SER A 232 -3.56 -9.42 11.09
CA SER A 232 -2.44 -10.25 11.52
C SER A 232 -1.35 -10.29 10.48
N GLU A 233 -0.12 -10.48 10.91
CA GLU A 233 1.06 -10.62 10.07
C GLU A 233 1.30 -12.10 9.80
N GLN A 234 1.43 -12.48 8.53
CA GLN A 234 1.61 -13.86 8.12
C GLN A 234 2.89 -13.99 7.30
N ARG A 235 3.78 -14.87 7.76
CA ARG A 235 4.93 -15.31 6.96
C ARG A 235 4.49 -16.39 5.98
N ILE A 236 4.89 -16.23 4.73
CA ILE A 236 4.61 -17.18 3.65
C ILE A 236 5.89 -17.55 2.91
N THR A 237 5.92 -18.76 2.35
CA THR A 237 6.85 -19.15 1.29
C THR A 237 6.15 -18.93 -0.06
N PRO A 238 6.65 -18.01 -0.91
CA PRO A 238 6.09 -17.79 -2.23
C PRO A 238 6.16 -19.04 -3.08
N VAL A 239 5.09 -19.30 -3.83
CA VAL A 239 5.08 -20.26 -4.92
C VAL A 239 5.69 -19.57 -6.14
N PRO A 240 6.56 -20.25 -6.93
CA PRO A 240 7.04 -19.69 -8.18
C PRO A 240 5.89 -19.22 -9.08
N SER A 241 6.03 -18.02 -9.63
CA SER A 241 5.04 -17.36 -10.48
C SER A 241 5.68 -17.00 -11.82
N ASN A 242 4.93 -16.37 -12.73
CA ASN A 242 5.38 -15.95 -14.06
C ASN A 242 6.34 -14.74 -14.05
N ARG A 243 6.82 -14.34 -12.87
CA ARG A 243 7.79 -13.25 -12.72
C ARG A 243 8.77 -13.52 -11.60
N SER A 244 10.03 -13.15 -11.80
CA SER A 244 11.06 -13.17 -10.77
C SER A 244 11.98 -11.97 -10.91
N VAL A 245 12.40 -11.40 -9.77
CA VAL A 245 13.45 -10.38 -9.71
C VAL A 245 14.70 -11.02 -9.07
N LEU A 246 15.84 -10.87 -9.74
CA LEU A 246 17.14 -11.34 -9.28
C LEU A 246 18.08 -10.14 -9.18
N SER A 247 18.57 -9.85 -7.98
CA SER A 247 19.57 -8.79 -7.79
C SER A 247 20.97 -9.35 -7.98
N VAL A 248 21.84 -8.62 -8.68
CA VAL A 248 23.22 -9.02 -8.96
C VAL A 248 24.14 -7.87 -8.56
N ASP A 249 25.17 -8.14 -7.77
CA ASP A 249 26.13 -7.10 -7.36
C ASP A 249 27.10 -6.70 -8.48
N SER A 250 27.91 -5.68 -8.25
CA SER A 250 28.90 -5.17 -9.22
C SER A 250 30.00 -6.18 -9.59
N ARG A 251 30.07 -7.34 -8.94
CA ARG A 251 30.98 -8.45 -9.26
C ARG A 251 30.28 -9.58 -10.02
N GLY A 252 28.98 -9.45 -10.32
CA GLY A 252 28.20 -10.46 -11.00
C GLY A 252 27.67 -11.56 -10.09
N TYR A 253 27.76 -11.41 -8.75
CA TYR A 253 27.23 -12.41 -7.83
C TYR A 253 25.73 -12.18 -7.58
N PRO A 254 24.89 -13.21 -7.78
CA PRO A 254 23.47 -13.11 -7.48
C PRO A 254 23.24 -13.03 -5.96
N ASP A 255 22.35 -12.14 -5.55
CA ASP A 255 21.86 -12.10 -4.17
C ASP A 255 20.75 -13.13 -3.99
N LEU A 256 21.12 -14.25 -3.36
CA LEU A 256 20.21 -15.35 -3.08
C LEU A 256 19.43 -15.07 -1.80
N PHE A 257 18.52 -14.10 -1.84
CA PHE A 257 17.70 -13.76 -0.68
C PHE A 257 16.82 -14.95 -0.24
N PRO A 258 16.66 -15.17 1.08
CA PRO A 258 15.75 -16.19 1.58
C PRO A 258 14.33 -15.91 1.12
N ARG A 259 13.62 -16.95 0.69
CA ARG A 259 12.26 -16.90 0.11
C ARG A 259 11.16 -16.65 1.15
N ASN A 260 11.44 -15.94 2.22
CA ASN A 260 10.40 -15.58 3.17
C ASN A 260 9.75 -14.28 2.70
N HIS A 261 8.42 -14.30 2.65
CA HIS A 261 7.62 -13.13 2.30
C HIS A 261 6.61 -12.88 3.41
N PHE A 262 6.26 -11.62 3.62
CA PHE A 262 5.29 -11.23 4.63
C PHE A 262 4.08 -10.57 3.96
N ILE A 263 2.91 -10.94 4.44
CA ILE A 263 1.64 -10.33 4.07
C ILE A 263 0.86 -9.98 5.34
N LEU A 264 -0.16 -9.16 5.17
CA LEU A 264 -1.20 -8.97 6.18
C LEU A 264 -2.39 -9.87 5.87
N VAL A 265 -2.98 -10.47 6.89
CA VAL A 265 -4.23 -11.22 6.81
C VAL A 265 -5.28 -10.41 7.56
N ILE A 266 -6.29 -9.96 6.83
CA ILE A 266 -7.35 -9.07 7.31
C ILE A 266 -8.64 -9.86 7.38
N THR A 267 -9.21 -10.02 8.57
CA THR A 267 -10.59 -10.48 8.74
C THR A 267 -11.49 -9.27 8.85
N LEU A 268 -12.51 -9.19 8.00
CA LEU A 268 -13.42 -8.06 7.95
C LEU A 268 -14.57 -8.17 8.96
N HIS A 269 -15.11 -7.02 9.37
CA HIS A 269 -16.40 -6.96 10.06
C HIS A 269 -17.55 -7.50 9.17
N ASN A 270 -18.72 -7.66 9.77
CA ASN A 270 -19.97 -8.03 9.07
C ASN A 270 -19.90 -9.35 8.28
N ALA A 271 -19.00 -10.26 8.68
CA ALA A 271 -18.75 -11.53 7.98
C ALA A 271 -18.39 -11.35 6.48
N ALA A 272 -17.77 -10.22 6.11
CA ALA A 272 -17.41 -9.92 4.72
C ALA A 272 -16.20 -10.74 4.18
N GLY A 273 -15.62 -11.60 5.03
CA GLY A 273 -14.58 -12.57 4.65
C GLY A 273 -13.22 -12.29 5.28
N THR A 274 -12.21 -13.04 4.82
CA THR A 274 -10.80 -12.88 5.20
C THR A 274 -9.95 -12.80 3.94
N TYR A 275 -9.05 -11.82 3.91
CA TYR A 275 -8.27 -11.47 2.73
C TYR A 275 -6.78 -11.41 3.06
N ALA A 276 -5.96 -11.90 2.14
CA ALA A 276 -4.54 -11.58 2.08
C ALA A 276 -4.37 -10.19 1.48
N PHE A 277 -3.58 -9.36 2.15
CA PHE A 277 -3.18 -8.04 1.71
C PHE A 277 -1.66 -7.99 1.55
N ASP A 278 -1.21 -7.89 0.31
CA ASP A 278 0.17 -8.10 -0.11
C ASP A 278 0.69 -6.90 -0.90
N LEU A 279 1.27 -5.92 -0.18
CA LEU A 279 1.87 -4.73 -0.79
C LEU A 279 3.09 -5.04 -1.67
N CYS A 280 3.69 -6.22 -1.53
CA CYS A 280 4.92 -6.60 -2.20
C CYS A 280 4.74 -7.77 -3.18
N GLY A 281 3.50 -8.10 -3.56
CA GLY A 281 3.21 -9.20 -4.50
C GLY A 281 3.79 -8.99 -5.90
N ALA A 282 4.02 -7.73 -6.29
CA ALA A 282 4.52 -7.35 -7.60
C ALA A 282 5.90 -7.96 -7.92
N GLN A 283 6.75 -8.21 -6.91
CA GLN A 283 8.05 -8.89 -7.10
C GLN A 283 7.91 -10.31 -7.66
N TYR A 284 6.72 -10.92 -7.52
CA TYR A 284 6.35 -12.24 -8.05
C TYR A 284 5.31 -12.15 -9.16
N GLY A 285 5.02 -10.95 -9.69
CA GLY A 285 4.02 -10.77 -10.76
C GLY A 285 2.57 -10.73 -10.31
N HIS A 286 2.33 -10.67 -9.00
CA HIS A 286 0.99 -10.50 -8.42
C HIS A 286 0.73 -9.02 -8.12
N PHE A 287 0.14 -8.32 -9.08
CA PHE A 287 -0.10 -6.88 -8.96
C PHE A 287 -1.36 -6.54 -8.16
N ASP A 288 -2.31 -7.47 -8.06
CA ASP A 288 -3.48 -7.30 -7.19
C ASP A 288 -3.07 -7.42 -5.72
N THR A 289 -3.21 -6.32 -4.97
CA THR A 289 -2.85 -6.25 -3.54
C THR A 289 -3.73 -7.11 -2.65
N LEU A 290 -4.97 -7.38 -3.07
CA LEU A 290 -5.93 -8.16 -2.31
C LEU A 290 -6.26 -9.49 -2.98
N THR A 291 -6.42 -10.52 -2.16
CA THR A 291 -6.92 -11.82 -2.60
C THR A 291 -7.68 -12.47 -1.46
N PRO A 292 -8.82 -13.13 -1.69
CA PRO A 292 -9.45 -13.94 -0.67
C PRO A 292 -8.43 -14.92 -0.08
N PHE A 293 -8.29 -14.97 1.25
CA PHE A 293 -7.20 -15.72 1.89
C PHE A 293 -7.24 -17.21 1.53
N SER A 294 -8.43 -17.78 1.33
CA SER A 294 -8.63 -19.15 0.86
C SER A 294 -8.02 -19.44 -0.52
N GLN A 295 -7.91 -18.42 -1.38
CA GLN A 295 -7.32 -18.52 -2.72
C GLN A 295 -5.84 -18.17 -2.74
N TYR A 296 -5.31 -17.54 -1.68
CA TYR A 296 -3.91 -17.09 -1.63
C TYR A 296 -2.91 -18.25 -1.61
N SER A 297 -3.34 -19.47 -1.26
CA SER A 297 -2.51 -20.69 -1.32
C SER A 297 -1.90 -20.96 -2.69
N ALA A 298 -2.50 -20.45 -3.77
CA ALA A 298 -1.94 -20.52 -5.12
C ALA A 298 -0.72 -19.60 -5.32
N ARG A 299 -0.56 -18.57 -4.48
CA ARG A 299 0.53 -17.58 -4.51
C ARG A 299 1.61 -17.87 -3.45
N GLY A 300 1.23 -18.42 -2.31
CA GLY A 300 2.15 -18.69 -1.21
C GLY A 300 1.59 -19.60 -0.14
N LEU A 301 2.48 -20.31 0.55
CA LEU A 301 2.14 -21.23 1.62
C LEU A 301 2.52 -20.62 2.96
N ALA A 302 1.55 -20.51 3.89
CA ALA A 302 1.82 -20.10 5.26
C ALA A 302 2.82 -21.06 5.91
N ASN A 303 3.90 -20.52 6.46
CA ASN A 303 4.99 -21.33 7.06
C ASN A 303 5.27 -20.99 8.53
N ALA A 304 4.45 -20.13 9.13
CA ALA A 304 4.44 -19.79 10.54
C ALA A 304 2.99 -19.51 11.00
N ALA A 305 2.75 -19.51 12.31
CA ALA A 305 1.49 -19.02 12.85
C ALA A 305 1.36 -17.51 12.60
N PRO A 306 0.15 -16.98 12.36
CA PRO A 306 -0.06 -15.55 12.23
C PRO A 306 0.21 -14.84 13.55
N THR A 307 0.83 -13.66 13.47
CA THR A 307 1.09 -12.81 14.62
C THR A 307 0.05 -11.68 14.67
N PRO A 308 -0.56 -11.36 15.83
CA PRO A 308 -1.44 -10.21 15.93
C PRO A 308 -0.74 -8.90 15.53
N PHE A 309 -1.42 -8.08 14.73
CA PHE A 309 -0.97 -6.72 14.41
C PHE A 309 -0.76 -5.92 15.69
N SER A 310 0.32 -5.13 15.78
CA SER A 310 0.76 -4.45 17.01
C SER A 310 1.06 -5.35 18.22
N GLY A 311 1.10 -6.67 18.08
CA GLY A 311 1.43 -7.59 19.18
C GLY A 311 2.91 -7.55 19.57
N ALA A 312 3.25 -8.11 20.74
CA ALA A 312 4.64 -8.15 21.23
C ALA A 312 5.63 -8.92 20.32
N ASN A 313 5.10 -9.75 19.42
CA ASN A 313 5.88 -10.50 18.43
C ASN A 313 5.75 -9.91 17.02
N SER A 314 5.09 -8.75 16.87
CA SER A 314 4.91 -8.14 15.55
C SER A 314 6.26 -7.80 14.93
N ILE A 315 6.34 -7.85 13.61
CA ILE A 315 7.54 -7.52 12.85
C ILE A 315 8.02 -6.11 13.21
N ARG A 316 7.07 -5.18 13.42
CA ARG A 316 7.37 -3.81 13.83
C ARG A 316 8.05 -3.72 15.19
N TRP A 317 7.74 -4.60 16.13
CA TRP A 317 8.31 -4.56 17.48
C TRP A 317 9.85 -4.67 17.47
N GLY A 318 10.43 -5.41 16.50
CA GLY A 318 11.88 -5.58 16.41
C GLY A 318 12.67 -4.32 16.01
N VAL A 319 12.00 -3.30 15.46
CA VAL A 319 12.64 -2.12 14.84
C VAL A 319 13.36 -1.24 15.85
N ASP A 320 12.85 -1.13 17.07
CA ASP A 320 13.43 -0.28 18.12
C ASP A 320 14.85 -0.70 18.49
N SER A 321 15.16 -1.99 18.40
CA SER A 321 16.52 -2.49 18.66
C SER A 321 17.50 -2.07 17.55
N VAL A 322 17.01 -1.99 16.32
CA VAL A 322 17.82 -1.80 15.11
C VAL A 322 18.19 -0.32 14.89
N ARG A 323 17.31 0.62 15.28
CA ARG A 323 17.52 2.05 15.04
C ARG A 323 18.79 2.61 15.71
N HIS A 324 19.29 1.94 16.75
CA HIS A 324 20.48 2.33 17.50
C HIS A 324 21.79 1.74 16.93
N GLU A 325 21.71 0.89 15.90
CA GLU A 325 22.89 0.29 15.29
C GLU A 325 23.67 1.28 14.44
N GLN A 326 25.00 1.16 14.47
CA GLN A 326 25.93 1.90 13.60
C GLN A 326 26.20 1.14 12.28
N SER A 327 25.20 0.45 11.76
CA SER A 327 25.23 -0.32 10.52
C SER A 327 24.43 0.38 9.41
N ARG A 328 24.55 -0.07 8.16
CA ARG A 328 23.64 0.33 7.06
C ARG A 328 22.18 0.12 7.45
N ARG A 329 21.90 -1.01 8.11
CA ARG A 329 20.56 -1.36 8.59
C ARG A 329 20.03 -0.35 9.60
N GLY A 330 20.83 0.03 10.59
CA GLY A 330 20.44 1.03 11.58
C GLY A 330 20.19 2.41 10.97
N ALA A 331 21.04 2.82 10.02
CA ALA A 331 20.88 4.06 9.27
C ALA A 331 19.56 4.10 8.50
N LEU A 332 19.30 3.09 7.65
CA LEU A 332 18.05 2.99 6.90
C LEU A 332 16.83 2.92 7.82
N THR A 333 16.93 2.25 8.96
CA THR A 333 15.86 2.19 9.96
C THR A 333 15.53 3.57 10.52
N ARG A 334 16.54 4.38 10.89
CA ARG A 334 16.31 5.75 11.38
C ARG A 334 15.65 6.62 10.33
N VAL A 335 16.09 6.52 9.07
CA VAL A 335 15.53 7.27 7.95
C VAL A 335 14.07 6.89 7.72
N ASN A 336 13.79 5.59 7.56
CA ASN A 336 12.45 5.11 7.26
C ASN A 336 11.48 5.37 8.43
N LEU A 337 11.91 5.26 9.69
CA LEU A 337 11.08 5.58 10.85
C LEU A 337 10.58 7.04 10.76
N ARG A 338 11.51 7.99 10.62
CA ARG A 338 11.20 9.43 10.52
C ARG A 338 10.34 9.76 9.29
N ALA A 339 10.62 9.14 8.14
CA ALA A 339 9.84 9.35 6.94
C ALA A 339 8.43 8.75 7.04
N SER A 340 8.29 7.56 7.65
CA SER A 340 7.00 6.87 7.80
C SER A 340 6.06 7.56 8.79
N GLU A 341 6.58 8.26 9.80
CA GLU A 341 5.79 9.09 10.72
C GLU A 341 4.94 10.12 9.96
N LYS A 342 5.44 10.63 8.83
CA LYS A 342 4.73 11.59 7.98
C LYS A 342 3.57 11.00 7.20
N LEU A 343 3.51 9.69 6.99
CA LEU A 343 2.40 9.08 6.26
C LEU A 343 1.08 9.26 7.00
N VAL A 344 1.05 9.01 8.31
CA VAL A 344 -0.18 9.15 9.10
C VAL A 344 -0.43 10.59 9.49
N SER A 345 0.59 11.34 9.93
CA SER A 345 0.39 12.75 10.27
C SER A 345 -0.06 13.55 9.04
N GLY A 346 0.56 13.31 7.88
CA GLY A 346 0.19 13.93 6.61
C GLY A 346 -1.21 13.54 6.15
N ALA A 347 -1.63 12.29 6.36
CA ALA A 347 -3.01 11.88 6.05
C ALA A 347 -4.04 12.64 6.91
N VAL A 348 -3.77 12.79 8.21
CA VAL A 348 -4.62 13.56 9.13
C VAL A 348 -4.62 15.06 8.80
N GLU A 349 -3.50 15.62 8.38
CA GLU A 349 -3.39 17.01 7.93
C GLU A 349 -4.16 17.24 6.62
N TRP A 350 -4.03 16.33 5.67
CA TRP A 350 -4.81 16.33 4.43
C TRP A 350 -6.32 16.31 4.70
N GLU A 351 -6.81 15.46 5.62
CA GLU A 351 -8.24 15.42 5.96
C GLU A 351 -8.75 16.78 6.49
N LYS A 352 -7.92 17.48 7.28
CA LYS A 352 -8.24 18.80 7.82
C LYS A 352 -8.24 19.86 6.73
N GLU A 353 -7.23 19.87 5.88
CA GLU A 353 -7.05 20.86 4.82
C GLU A 353 -8.12 20.75 3.74
N TYR A 354 -8.45 19.53 3.32
CA TYR A 354 -9.40 19.26 2.23
C TYR A 354 -10.82 18.94 2.72
N GLY A 355 -11.06 18.98 4.04
CA GLY A 355 -12.37 18.81 4.66
C GLY A 355 -13.03 17.45 4.39
N THR A 356 -12.24 16.42 4.07
CA THR A 356 -12.75 15.09 3.68
C THR A 356 -12.00 14.03 4.47
N ARG A 357 -12.72 13.29 5.33
CA ARG A 357 -12.14 12.12 6.02
C ARG A 357 -11.85 11.00 5.02
N ILE A 358 -10.76 10.27 5.22
CA ILE A 358 -10.39 9.07 4.44
C ILE A 358 -11.52 8.05 4.49
N SER A 359 -12.14 7.82 5.66
CA SER A 359 -13.29 6.91 5.77
C SER A 359 -14.45 7.32 4.84
N THR A 360 -14.70 8.62 4.69
CA THR A 360 -15.74 9.17 3.79
C THR A 360 -15.31 9.05 2.34
N MET A 361 -14.05 9.39 2.04
CA MET A 361 -13.45 9.22 0.70
C MET A 361 -13.60 7.78 0.20
N LEU A 362 -13.28 6.79 1.04
CA LEU A 362 -13.36 5.37 0.70
C LEU A 362 -14.79 4.87 0.43
N GLN A 363 -15.81 5.60 0.88
CA GLN A 363 -17.23 5.26 0.66
C GLN A 363 -17.90 6.11 -0.44
N SER A 364 -17.20 7.10 -1.00
CA SER A 364 -17.72 8.03 -2.00
C SER A 364 -17.99 7.37 -3.38
N SER A 365 -18.48 8.14 -4.37
CA SER A 365 -18.61 7.61 -5.74
C SER A 365 -17.24 7.24 -6.32
N PRO A 366 -17.15 6.35 -7.34
CA PRO A 366 -15.88 6.01 -7.97
C PRO A 366 -15.07 7.22 -8.44
N GLU A 367 -15.73 8.23 -9.01
CA GLU A 367 -15.10 9.45 -9.54
C GLU A 367 -14.54 10.31 -8.41
N VAL A 368 -15.32 10.51 -7.33
CA VAL A 368 -14.88 11.26 -6.15
C VAL A 368 -13.74 10.54 -5.45
N PHE A 369 -13.83 9.21 -5.31
CA PHE A 369 -12.78 8.39 -4.73
C PHE A 369 -11.47 8.54 -5.51
N GLN A 370 -11.51 8.40 -6.84
CA GLN A 370 -10.30 8.47 -7.66
C GLN A 370 -9.62 9.85 -7.58
N ASN A 371 -10.39 10.94 -7.72
CA ASN A 371 -9.86 12.30 -7.60
C ASN A 371 -9.23 12.55 -6.23
N ARG A 372 -9.94 12.17 -5.15
CA ARG A 372 -9.44 12.36 -3.78
C ARG A 372 -8.24 11.46 -3.46
N LYS A 373 -8.19 10.24 -4.00
CA LYS A 373 -7.06 9.32 -3.88
C LYS A 373 -5.79 9.95 -4.46
N GLU A 374 -5.86 10.46 -5.69
CA GLU A 374 -4.75 11.14 -6.36
C GLU A 374 -4.25 12.32 -5.51
N GLY A 375 -5.17 13.21 -5.09
CA GLY A 375 -4.84 14.35 -4.24
C GLY A 375 -4.19 13.97 -2.91
N LEU A 376 -4.63 12.87 -2.28
CA LEU A 376 -4.01 12.35 -1.06
C LEU A 376 -2.59 11.83 -1.32
N ILE A 377 -2.38 11.07 -2.40
CA ILE A 377 -1.05 10.51 -2.72
C ILE A 377 -0.04 11.63 -2.97
N HIS A 378 -0.40 12.66 -3.75
CA HIS A 378 0.45 13.83 -3.98
C HIS A 378 0.79 14.55 -2.68
N TYR A 379 -0.19 14.74 -1.79
CA TYR A 379 0.03 15.38 -0.50
C TYR A 379 1.02 14.59 0.37
N LEU A 380 0.84 13.27 0.46
CA LEU A 380 1.75 12.41 1.22
C LEU A 380 3.14 12.36 0.59
N ALA A 381 3.24 12.41 -0.74
CA ALA A 381 4.51 12.48 -1.45
C ALA A 381 5.28 13.76 -1.07
N TYR A 382 4.59 14.89 -1.06
CA TYR A 382 5.13 16.16 -0.59
C TYR A 382 5.61 16.07 0.87
N GLU A 383 4.77 15.60 1.79
CA GLU A 383 5.12 15.50 3.22
C GLU A 383 6.34 14.58 3.49
N VAL A 384 6.41 13.44 2.80
CA VAL A 384 7.56 12.53 2.90
C VAL A 384 8.82 13.21 2.34
N GLN A 385 8.72 13.90 1.20
CA GLN A 385 9.86 14.59 0.61
C GLN A 385 10.38 15.71 1.51
N THR A 386 9.49 16.58 1.99
CA THR A 386 9.86 17.66 2.92
C THR A 386 10.59 17.11 4.14
N ARG A 387 10.14 15.98 4.69
CA ARG A 387 10.83 15.37 5.83
C ARG A 387 12.22 14.85 5.50
N LEU A 388 12.42 14.28 4.32
CA LEU A 388 13.75 13.85 3.87
C LEU A 388 14.68 15.05 3.67
N ASP A 389 14.16 16.15 3.11
CA ASP A 389 14.92 17.39 2.91
C ASP A 389 15.32 18.04 4.25
N ASP A 390 14.39 18.09 5.21
CA ASP A 390 14.68 18.57 6.58
C ASP A 390 15.80 17.75 7.23
N MET A 391 15.75 16.42 7.08
CA MET A 391 16.80 15.55 7.60
C MET A 391 18.15 15.77 6.92
N ALA A 392 18.17 16.12 5.63
CA ALA A 392 19.40 16.46 4.93
C ALA A 392 20.00 17.76 5.49
N ALA A 393 19.16 18.79 5.70
CA ALA A 393 19.57 20.05 6.29
C ALA A 393 20.10 19.88 7.74
N GLU A 394 19.48 19.01 8.55
CA GLU A 394 19.96 18.64 9.89
C GLU A 394 21.41 18.11 9.83
N VAL A 395 21.71 17.20 8.88
CA VAL A 395 23.04 16.59 8.70
C VAL A 395 24.10 17.60 8.26
N GLU A 396 23.75 18.51 7.34
CA GLU A 396 24.65 19.56 6.85
C GLU A 396 25.03 20.54 7.96
N ASN A 397 24.07 20.92 8.80
CA ASN A 397 24.29 21.78 9.95
C ASN A 397 25.21 21.13 10.99
N ASP A 398 24.97 19.86 11.32
CA ASP A 398 25.81 19.10 12.25
C ASP A 398 27.25 18.94 11.75
N THR A 399 27.43 18.76 10.44
CA THR A 399 28.75 18.65 9.81
C THR A 399 29.50 19.98 9.84
N SER A 400 28.80 21.08 9.56
CA SER A 400 29.35 22.44 9.59
C SER A 400 29.75 22.86 11.02
N ALA A 401 28.94 22.49 12.02
CA ALA A 401 29.26 22.75 13.43
C ALA A 401 30.53 22.02 13.87
N LYS A 402 30.72 20.76 13.46
CA LYS A 402 31.93 19.98 13.79
C LYS A 402 33.20 20.47 13.08
N ALA A 403 33.06 21.14 11.93
CA ALA A 403 34.20 21.67 11.19
C ALA A 403 34.75 23.00 11.77
N THR A 404 33.97 23.70 12.60
CA THR A 404 34.34 24.99 13.20
C THR A 404 34.87 24.88 14.63
N THR A 405 34.69 23.71 15.28
CA THR A 405 35.27 23.35 16.59
C THR A 405 36.58 22.61 16.43
#